data_AF-A0A0A0BQL4-F1
#
_entry.id   AF-A0A0A0BQL4-F1
#
_cell.length_a   1.000
_cell.length_b   1.000
_cell.length_c   1.000
_cell.angle_alpha   90.00
_cell.angle_beta   90.00
_cell.angle_gamma   90.00
#
_symmetry.space_group_name_H-M   'P 1'
#
loop_
_entity.id
_entity.type
_entity.pdbx_description
1 polymer ?
#
loop_
_entity_poly.entity_id
_entity_poly.type
_entity_poly.pdbx_seq_one_letter_code
_entity_poly.pdbx_strand_id
1 'polypeptide(L)'
;MTARSTRTITVLAVTAVVSLGAGLGLGRLVVSPAEAAANAAPPEAGPITVPVERRMLSNDVVLRGDVLYEDPTEVRLETGDLGGPAVVTGQVPEVGAEIAAGAVVLEITGRPVIALTGELPVYRTLRAGVAGPDVVQLKAALAELGISAGDPASDVYDSGTAAAVAELYARVGYPAPGTDDETEAALSAATEGVRGAEEQLAAARRDLAQASAGAPSSERAQRQADLDSARFELQQAESCVPGEARECDPADVVRARGAVT
;
A
#
# COMPACT_ATOMS: atom_id res chain seq x y z
N MET A 1 46.19 -9.83 -137.67
CA MET A 1 46.66 -9.37 -136.35
C MET A 1 46.32 -7.88 -136.23
N THR A 2 45.65 -7.48 -135.14
CA THR A 2 45.60 -6.13 -134.52
C THR A 2 45.18 -4.91 -135.35
N ALA A 3 43.89 -4.48 -135.29
CA ALA A 3 43.50 -3.05 -135.46
C ALA A 3 42.03 -2.68 -135.09
N ARG A 4 41.34 -3.41 -134.19
CA ARG A 4 39.96 -3.05 -133.76
C ARG A 4 39.78 -2.92 -132.24
N SER A 5 40.82 -3.21 -131.45
CA SER A 5 40.78 -3.24 -129.98
C SER A 5 41.07 -1.90 -129.30
N THR A 6 41.71 -0.94 -129.95
CA THR A 6 42.11 0.33 -129.31
C THR A 6 40.96 1.30 -129.07
N ARG A 7 39.95 1.34 -129.95
CA ARG A 7 38.75 2.18 -129.78
C ARG A 7 37.81 1.68 -128.66
N THR A 8 37.69 0.36 -128.50
CA THR A 8 36.90 -0.22 -127.41
C THR A 8 37.59 0.00 -126.06
N ILE A 9 38.92 -0.03 -126.02
CA ILE A 9 39.71 0.24 -124.80
C ILE A 9 39.58 1.71 -124.37
N THR A 10 39.62 2.68 -125.29
CA THR A 10 39.47 4.10 -124.92
C THR A 10 38.07 4.47 -124.46
N VAL A 11 37.02 3.95 -125.10
CA VAL A 11 35.64 4.18 -124.65
C VAL A 11 35.42 3.59 -123.26
N LEU A 12 35.94 2.39 -123.00
CA LEU A 12 35.87 1.73 -121.69
C LEU A 12 36.62 2.52 -120.61
N ALA A 13 37.80 3.07 -120.94
CA ALA A 13 38.58 3.87 -120.01
C ALA A 13 37.86 5.19 -119.65
N VAL A 14 37.27 5.88 -120.64
CA VAL A 14 36.52 7.12 -120.40
C VAL A 14 35.27 6.85 -119.57
N THR A 15 34.48 5.82 -119.89
CA THR A 15 33.30 5.48 -119.08
C THR A 15 33.68 5.06 -117.66
N ALA A 16 34.80 4.33 -117.48
CA ALA A 16 35.31 4.00 -116.15
C ALA A 16 35.70 5.24 -115.35
N VAL A 17 36.37 6.23 -115.96
CA VAL A 17 36.73 7.48 -115.30
C VAL A 17 35.49 8.32 -114.95
N VAL A 18 34.51 8.40 -115.86
CA VAL A 18 33.26 9.14 -115.61
C VAL A 18 32.44 8.47 -114.50
N SER A 19 32.34 7.14 -114.49
CA SER A 19 31.60 6.42 -113.44
C SER A 19 32.33 6.43 -112.10
N LEU A 20 33.66 6.41 -112.06
CA LEU A 20 34.44 6.63 -110.83
C LEU A 20 34.25 8.05 -110.30
N GLY A 21 34.27 9.06 -111.18
CA GLY A 21 34.03 10.45 -110.82
C GLY A 21 32.61 10.68 -110.30
N ALA A 22 31.60 10.10 -110.96
CA ALA A 22 30.21 10.14 -110.51
C ALA A 22 30.00 9.40 -109.19
N GLY A 23 30.65 8.24 -108.99
CA GLY A 23 30.59 7.46 -107.75
C GLY A 23 31.22 8.19 -106.57
N LEU A 24 32.39 8.81 -106.75
CA LEU A 24 33.04 9.64 -105.73
C LEU A 24 32.26 10.93 -105.44
N GLY A 25 31.62 11.52 -106.45
CA GLY A 25 30.78 12.70 -106.31
C GLY A 25 29.50 12.43 -105.53
N LEU A 26 28.77 11.37 -105.89
CA LEU A 26 27.55 10.95 -105.20
C LEU A 26 27.83 10.42 -103.79
N GLY A 27 28.96 9.75 -103.58
CA GLY A 27 29.39 9.29 -102.25
C GLY A 27 29.58 10.42 -101.24
N ARG A 28 29.96 11.62 -101.70
CA ARG A 28 30.08 12.82 -100.83
C ARG A 28 28.74 13.41 -100.40
N LEU A 29 27.63 13.02 -101.03
CA LEU A 29 26.28 13.48 -100.69
C LEU A 29 25.55 12.51 -99.75
N VAL A 30 26.06 11.28 -99.59
CA VAL A 30 25.48 10.28 -98.69
C VAL A 30 26.18 10.37 -97.34
N VAL A 31 25.65 11.22 -96.46
CA VAL A 31 26.07 11.25 -95.06
C VAL A 31 25.47 10.05 -94.34
N SER A 32 26.31 9.21 -93.73
CA SER A 32 25.81 8.07 -92.97
C SER A 32 25.15 8.52 -91.66
N PRO A 33 24.15 7.79 -91.13
CA PRO A 33 23.51 8.14 -89.86
C PRO A 33 24.50 8.23 -88.70
N ALA A 34 25.55 7.39 -88.72
CA ALA A 34 26.61 7.41 -87.73
C ALA A 34 27.47 8.68 -87.80
N GLU A 35 27.73 9.19 -89.01
CA GLU A 35 28.53 10.39 -89.26
C GLU A 35 27.72 11.68 -88.99
N ALA A 36 26.40 11.66 -89.23
CA ALA A 36 25.49 12.72 -88.79
C ALA A 36 25.40 12.79 -87.25
N ALA A 37 25.37 11.64 -86.57
CA ALA A 37 25.38 11.59 -85.11
C ALA A 37 26.73 12.02 -84.51
N ALA A 38 27.85 11.69 -85.16
CA ALA A 38 29.18 12.10 -84.71
C ALA A 38 29.46 13.60 -84.91
N ASN A 39 28.92 14.19 -85.99
CA ASN A 39 29.03 15.63 -86.27
C ASN A 39 27.91 16.46 -85.61
N ALA A 40 26.98 15.84 -84.88
CA ALA A 40 25.97 16.56 -84.13
C ALA A 40 26.64 17.33 -83.00
N ALA A 41 26.45 18.66 -82.97
CA ALA A 41 26.92 19.47 -81.86
C ALA A 41 26.25 19.01 -80.56
N PRO A 42 26.97 19.01 -79.42
CA PRO A 42 26.37 18.76 -78.12
C PRO A 42 25.19 19.72 -77.88
N PRO A 43 24.08 19.26 -77.27
CA PRO A 43 22.99 20.16 -76.92
C PRO A 43 23.50 21.24 -75.97
N GLU A 44 22.95 22.44 -76.08
CA GLU A 44 23.33 23.55 -75.19
C GLU A 44 23.09 23.15 -73.73
N ALA A 45 24.11 23.30 -72.90
CA ALA A 45 24.04 22.95 -71.48
C ALA A 45 23.01 23.84 -70.78
N GLY A 46 21.85 23.26 -70.47
CA GLY A 46 20.81 23.90 -69.69
C GLY A 46 21.05 23.80 -68.18
N PRO A 47 20.44 24.67 -67.37
CA PRO A 47 20.55 24.61 -65.92
C PRO A 47 19.82 23.37 -65.38
N ILE A 48 20.42 22.71 -64.38
CA ILE A 48 19.76 21.67 -63.59
C ILE A 48 18.81 22.38 -62.63
N THR A 49 17.49 22.26 -62.86
CA THR A 49 16.47 22.86 -62.02
C THR A 49 15.78 21.82 -61.14
N VAL A 50 15.34 22.26 -59.96
CA VAL A 50 14.51 21.47 -59.03
C VAL A 50 13.27 22.32 -58.72
N PRO A 51 12.05 21.74 -58.68
CA PRO A 51 10.84 22.49 -58.38
C PRO A 51 10.89 23.13 -57.00
N VAL A 52 10.34 24.34 -56.89
CA VAL A 52 10.23 25.04 -55.60
C VAL A 52 9.04 24.48 -54.83
N GLU A 53 9.30 23.95 -53.64
CA GLU A 53 8.28 23.38 -52.76
C GLU A 53 8.27 24.06 -51.39
N ARG A 54 7.08 24.25 -50.82
CA ARG A 54 6.92 24.76 -49.45
C ARG A 54 6.84 23.58 -48.50
N ARG A 55 7.93 23.33 -47.77
CA ARG A 55 8.06 22.29 -46.76
C ARG A 55 8.56 22.87 -45.44
N MET A 56 8.23 22.23 -44.34
CA MET A 56 8.81 22.56 -43.04
C MET A 56 10.26 22.08 -43.03
N LEU A 57 11.19 22.96 -42.66
CA LEU A 57 12.57 22.54 -42.40
C LEU A 57 12.63 22.02 -40.97
N SER A 58 12.94 20.73 -40.82
CA SER A 58 13.39 20.18 -39.55
C SER A 58 14.91 20.28 -39.46
N ASN A 59 15.40 20.54 -38.26
CA ASN A 59 16.81 20.41 -37.91
C ASN A 59 16.91 19.39 -36.79
N ASP A 60 17.42 18.21 -37.11
CA ASP A 60 17.62 17.16 -36.13
C ASP A 60 18.91 17.47 -35.35
N VAL A 61 18.75 17.93 -34.12
CA VAL A 61 19.88 18.21 -33.22
C VAL A 61 20.09 17.00 -32.32
N VAL A 62 21.27 16.39 -32.41
CA VAL A 62 21.68 15.31 -31.50
C VAL A 62 22.40 15.94 -30.31
N LEU A 63 21.73 15.96 -29.14
CA LEU A 63 22.34 16.39 -27.89
C LEU A 63 22.89 15.18 -27.13
N ARG A 64 23.97 15.40 -26.38
CA ARG A 64 24.45 14.49 -25.34
C ARG A 64 24.02 15.06 -24.01
N GLY A 65 23.42 14.23 -23.16
CA GLY A 65 23.07 14.56 -21.80
C GLY A 65 23.53 13.43 -20.88
N ASP A 66 23.97 13.80 -19.69
CA ASP A 66 24.28 12.84 -18.62
C ASP A 66 23.02 12.65 -17.76
N VAL A 67 22.73 11.40 -17.39
CA VAL A 67 21.65 11.08 -16.45
C VAL A 67 22.27 11.02 -15.07
N LEU A 68 21.85 11.92 -14.19
CA LEU A 68 22.27 11.98 -12.80
C LEU A 68 21.07 11.65 -11.91
N TYR A 69 21.35 11.16 -10.71
CA TYR A 69 20.32 11.04 -9.68
C TYR A 69 19.83 12.43 -9.28
N GLU A 70 18.52 12.54 -9.06
CA GLU A 70 17.91 13.74 -8.51
C GLU A 70 18.37 13.90 -7.04
N ASP A 71 18.70 15.14 -6.67
CA ASP A 71 19.24 15.61 -5.39
C ASP A 71 19.39 14.55 -4.26
N PRO A 72 20.62 14.15 -3.89
CA PRO A 72 20.83 13.16 -2.83
C PRO A 72 20.25 13.67 -1.51
N THR A 73 19.33 12.90 -0.95
CA THR A 73 18.71 13.21 0.34
C THR A 73 19.42 12.47 1.47
N GLU A 74 19.84 13.20 2.49
CA GLU A 74 20.41 12.59 3.69
C GLU A 74 19.29 12.01 4.55
N VAL A 75 19.32 10.69 4.76
CA VAL A 75 18.41 9.97 5.65
C VAL A 75 19.08 9.80 7.01
N ARG A 76 18.45 10.31 8.06
CA ARG A 76 18.90 10.13 9.44
C ARG A 76 18.01 9.13 10.16
N LEU A 77 18.63 8.27 10.95
CA LEU A 77 17.94 7.29 11.78
C LEU A 77 17.80 7.82 13.20
N GLU A 78 16.57 7.87 13.69
CA GLU A 78 16.29 8.19 15.08
C GLU A 78 16.67 7.01 15.98
N THR A 79 17.55 7.25 16.95
CA THR A 79 18.15 6.22 17.82
C THR A 79 17.81 6.38 19.30
N GLY A 80 16.96 7.36 19.64
CA GLY A 80 16.64 7.72 21.03
C GLY A 80 16.02 6.58 21.87
N ASP A 81 15.23 5.71 21.24
CA ASP A 81 14.50 4.62 21.91
C ASP A 81 15.30 3.32 22.04
N LEU A 82 16.60 3.31 21.73
CA LEU A 82 17.44 2.09 21.79
C LEU A 82 17.90 1.70 23.20
N GLY A 83 17.64 2.54 24.22
CA GLY A 83 18.00 2.24 25.62
C GLY A 83 19.50 2.13 25.88
N GLY A 84 20.34 2.59 24.95
CA GLY A 84 21.79 2.44 24.99
C GLY A 84 22.49 3.06 23.77
N PRO A 85 23.81 2.88 23.62
CA PRO A 85 24.54 3.40 22.46
C PRO A 85 24.05 2.74 21.18
N ALA A 86 23.83 3.55 20.14
CA ALA A 86 23.52 3.07 18.81
C ALA A 86 24.79 2.50 18.16
N VAL A 87 24.94 1.16 18.19
CA VAL A 87 26.08 0.47 17.59
C VAL A 87 25.60 -0.31 16.39
N VAL A 88 26.22 -0.08 15.24
CA VAL A 88 25.95 -0.87 14.04
C VAL A 88 26.51 -2.28 14.24
N THR A 89 25.63 -3.28 14.23
CA THR A 89 25.97 -4.68 14.51
C THR A 89 26.10 -5.53 13.25
N GLY A 90 25.60 -5.06 12.09
CA GLY A 90 25.75 -5.78 10.83
C GLY A 90 24.93 -5.23 9.65
N GLN A 91 24.92 -6.00 8.56
CA GLN A 91 24.13 -5.77 7.35
C GLN A 91 24.37 -4.42 6.65
N VAL A 92 25.61 -3.91 6.67
CA VAL A 92 25.95 -2.64 6.02
C VAL A 92 26.11 -2.86 4.50
N PRO A 93 25.30 -2.20 3.65
CA PRO A 93 25.39 -2.33 2.21
C PRO A 93 26.67 -1.69 1.68
N GLU A 94 27.16 -2.22 0.56
CA GLU A 94 28.24 -1.60 -0.19
C GLU A 94 27.77 -0.28 -0.84
N VAL A 95 28.71 0.64 -1.05
CA VAL A 95 28.41 1.91 -1.73
C VAL A 95 27.92 1.62 -3.15
N GLY A 96 26.74 2.15 -3.49
CA GLY A 96 26.09 1.90 -4.79
C GLY A 96 25.14 0.71 -4.81
N ALA A 97 24.92 0.02 -3.69
CA ALA A 97 23.90 -1.02 -3.60
C ALA A 97 22.49 -0.43 -3.76
N GLU A 98 21.65 -1.14 -4.50
CA GLU A 98 20.23 -0.82 -4.62
C GLU A 98 19.46 -1.39 -3.42
N ILE A 99 18.64 -0.55 -2.79
CA ILE A 99 17.81 -0.93 -1.64
C ILE A 99 16.36 -1.03 -2.09
N ALA A 100 15.82 -2.24 -2.05
CA ALA A 100 14.40 -2.49 -2.32
C ALA A 100 13.52 -2.28 -1.07
N ALA A 101 12.24 -1.99 -1.27
CA ALA A 101 11.26 -1.97 -0.19
C ALA A 101 11.19 -3.36 0.49
N GLY A 102 11.15 -3.36 1.82
CA GLY A 102 11.19 -4.56 2.65
C GLY A 102 12.60 -5.11 2.91
N ALA A 103 13.65 -4.55 2.32
CA ALA A 103 15.02 -4.98 2.56
C ALA A 103 15.57 -4.45 3.89
N VAL A 104 16.44 -5.24 4.53
CA VAL A 104 17.21 -4.80 5.70
C VAL A 104 18.39 -3.97 5.22
N VAL A 105 18.43 -2.70 5.61
CA VAL A 105 19.47 -1.73 5.21
C VAL A 105 20.66 -1.77 6.15
N LEU A 106 20.44 -2.06 7.43
CA LEU A 106 21.48 -2.18 8.44
C LEU A 106 20.89 -2.73 9.73
N GLU A 107 21.76 -3.16 10.63
CA GLU A 107 21.39 -3.63 11.96
C GLU A 107 22.01 -2.73 13.03
N ILE A 108 21.20 -2.25 13.98
CA ILE A 108 21.66 -1.44 15.12
C ILE A 108 21.30 -2.18 16.40
N THR A 109 22.31 -2.53 17.20
CA THR A 109 22.14 -3.21 18.49
C THR A 109 21.23 -4.46 18.37
N GLY A 110 21.43 -5.25 17.30
CA GLY A 110 20.64 -6.45 17.03
C GLY A 110 19.24 -6.21 16.42
N ARG A 111 18.86 -4.95 16.15
CA ARG A 111 17.57 -4.58 15.55
C ARG A 111 17.73 -4.24 14.07
N PRO A 112 16.93 -4.82 13.16
CA PRO A 112 17.00 -4.51 11.74
C PRO A 112 16.37 -3.16 11.46
N VAL A 113 16.99 -2.40 10.57
CA VAL A 113 16.42 -1.21 9.93
C VAL A 113 15.91 -1.63 8.57
N ILE A 114 14.58 -1.68 8.43
CA ILE A 114 13.91 -2.16 7.22
C ILE A 114 13.49 -0.95 6.38
N ALA A 115 13.87 -0.93 5.10
CA ALA A 115 13.44 0.11 4.17
C ALA A 115 11.97 -0.08 3.81
N LEU A 116 11.17 0.98 3.88
CA LEU A 116 9.76 1.00 3.48
C LEU A 116 9.52 2.20 2.56
N THR A 117 8.61 2.04 1.61
CA THR A 117 8.17 3.15 0.75
C THR A 117 7.38 4.16 1.56
N GLY A 118 7.61 5.45 1.34
CA GLY A 118 6.86 6.52 2.01
C GLY A 118 7.36 7.91 1.65
N GLU A 119 6.50 8.91 1.86
CA GLU A 119 6.82 10.33 1.63
C GLU A 119 7.27 11.01 2.94
N LEU A 120 6.67 10.61 4.07
CA LEU A 120 6.97 11.16 5.37
C LEU A 120 8.16 10.44 5.99
N PRO A 121 9.17 11.18 6.50
CA PRO A 121 10.21 10.58 7.32
C PRO A 121 9.61 10.09 8.64
N VAL A 122 10.15 9.00 9.19
CA VAL A 122 9.73 8.49 10.49
C VAL A 122 10.24 9.43 11.58
N TYR A 123 9.34 10.13 12.26
CA TYR A 123 9.68 11.15 13.27
C TYR A 123 9.34 10.74 14.72
N ARG A 124 8.71 9.58 14.91
CA ARG A 124 8.36 9.05 16.24
C ARG A 124 8.30 7.53 16.23
N THR A 125 8.35 6.94 17.42
CA THR A 125 8.09 5.52 17.60
C THR A 125 6.60 5.22 17.48
N LEU A 126 6.26 4.30 16.57
CA LEU A 126 4.89 3.82 16.39
C LEU A 126 4.61 2.64 17.32
N ARG A 127 3.53 2.72 18.10
CA ARG A 127 3.09 1.71 19.07
C ARG A 127 1.58 1.50 18.95
N ALA A 128 1.07 0.37 19.46
CA ALA A 128 -0.36 0.13 19.49
C ALA A 128 -1.12 1.26 20.20
N GLY A 129 -2.22 1.72 19.60
CA GLY A 129 -3.07 2.79 20.11
C GLY A 129 -2.70 4.21 19.65
N VAL A 130 -1.55 4.42 18.99
CA VAL A 130 -1.25 5.73 18.37
C VAL A 130 -2.03 5.90 17.07
N ALA A 131 -2.41 7.13 16.77
CA ALA A 131 -3.07 7.48 15.50
C ALA A 131 -2.29 8.58 14.77
N GLY A 132 -2.33 8.57 13.44
CA GLY A 132 -1.73 9.61 12.62
C GLY A 132 -1.45 9.23 11.17
N PRO A 133 -0.99 10.21 10.36
CA PRO A 133 -0.69 9.99 8.94
C PRO A 133 0.49 9.04 8.70
N ASP A 134 1.41 8.94 9.66
CA ASP A 134 2.53 8.00 9.66
C ASP A 134 2.09 6.54 9.80
N VAL A 135 1.01 6.28 10.54
CA VAL A 135 0.39 4.95 10.63
C VAL A 135 -0.25 4.57 9.29
N VAL A 136 -0.95 5.50 8.64
CA VAL A 136 -1.54 5.27 7.31
C VAL A 136 -0.45 4.93 6.29
N GLN A 137 0.66 5.68 6.32
CA GLN A 137 1.81 5.40 5.46
C GLN A 137 2.42 4.02 5.74
N LEU A 138 2.61 3.65 7.01
CA LEU A 138 3.10 2.32 7.38
C LEU A 138 2.18 1.22 6.83
N LYS A 139 0.86 1.36 7.00
CA LYS A 139 -0.13 0.41 6.45
C LYS A 139 -0.05 0.31 4.94
N ALA A 140 0.09 1.43 4.24
CA ALA A 140 0.23 1.46 2.79
C ALA A 140 1.51 0.74 2.33
N ALA A 141 2.64 1.01 2.97
CA ALA A 141 3.91 0.34 2.67
C ALA A 141 3.85 -1.17 2.94
N LEU A 142 3.19 -1.59 4.03
CA LEU A 142 2.95 -3.01 4.32
C LEU A 142 2.06 -3.66 3.26
N ALA A 143 1.04 -2.95 2.77
CA ALA A 143 0.17 -3.43 1.72
C ALA A 143 0.91 -3.60 0.38
N GLU A 144 1.84 -2.72 0.04
CA GLU A 144 2.73 -2.88 -1.14
C GLU A 144 3.59 -4.14 -1.06
N LEU A 145 4.02 -4.51 0.16
CA LEU A 145 4.73 -5.75 0.43
C LEU A 145 3.80 -6.99 0.47
N GLY A 146 2.49 -6.81 0.24
CA GLY A 146 1.50 -7.88 0.30
C GLY A 146 1.23 -8.38 1.72
N ILE A 147 1.38 -7.51 2.73
CA ILE A 147 1.03 -7.80 4.13
C ILE A 147 -0.25 -7.03 4.46
N SER A 148 -1.26 -7.72 4.99
CA SER A 148 -2.52 -7.09 5.35
C SER A 148 -2.43 -6.42 6.73
N ALA A 149 -2.47 -5.09 6.76
CA ALA A 149 -2.36 -4.27 7.97
C ALA A 149 -3.71 -3.77 8.53
N GLY A 150 -4.80 -4.52 8.28
CA GLY A 150 -6.15 -4.14 8.70
C GLY A 150 -6.81 -3.15 7.74
N ASP A 151 -7.65 -2.26 8.28
CA ASP A 151 -8.35 -1.23 7.49
C ASP A 151 -7.37 -0.12 7.05
N PRO A 152 -7.14 0.06 5.72
CA PRO A 152 -6.25 1.09 5.21
C PRO A 152 -6.80 2.51 5.39
N ALA A 153 -8.11 2.68 5.61
CA ALA A 153 -8.71 3.99 5.87
C ALA A 153 -8.56 4.45 7.34
N SER A 154 -8.22 3.53 8.23
CA SER A 154 -8.01 3.81 9.65
C SER A 154 -6.60 4.35 9.88
N ASP A 155 -6.51 5.51 10.54
CA ASP A 155 -5.25 6.13 10.95
C ASP A 155 -4.70 5.59 12.28
N VAL A 156 -5.36 4.58 12.86
CA VAL A 156 -5.00 4.00 14.16
C VAL A 156 -4.11 2.77 13.99
N TYR A 157 -3.05 2.70 14.82
CA TYR A 157 -2.22 1.52 14.97
C TYR A 157 -3.00 0.52 15.82
N ASP A 158 -3.73 -0.37 15.15
CA ASP A 158 -4.57 -1.39 15.75
C ASP A 158 -3.85 -2.76 15.83
N SER A 159 -4.57 -3.78 16.29
CA SER A 159 -4.05 -5.15 16.38
C SER A 159 -3.71 -5.76 15.01
N GLY A 160 -4.44 -5.37 13.96
CA GLY A 160 -4.14 -5.80 12.58
C GLY A 160 -2.81 -5.24 12.10
N THR A 161 -2.56 -3.96 12.38
CA THR A 161 -1.29 -3.28 12.10
C THR A 161 -0.14 -3.91 12.89
N ALA A 162 -0.35 -4.21 14.17
CA ALA A 162 0.63 -4.89 15.00
C ALA A 162 1.02 -6.27 14.44
N ALA A 163 0.02 -7.05 14.02
CA ALA A 163 0.23 -8.36 13.41
C ALA A 163 1.00 -8.25 12.07
N ALA A 164 0.69 -7.25 11.26
CA ALA A 164 1.38 -6.99 10.00
C ALA A 164 2.85 -6.60 10.21
N VAL A 165 3.15 -5.78 11.22
CA VAL A 165 4.53 -5.47 11.60
C VAL A 165 5.26 -6.73 12.08
N ALA A 166 4.60 -7.57 12.89
CA ALA A 166 5.18 -8.84 13.30
C ALA A 166 5.48 -9.76 12.11
N GLU A 167 4.59 -9.81 11.12
CA GLU A 167 4.82 -10.55 9.87
C GLU A 167 5.99 -9.97 9.06
N LEU A 168 6.11 -8.64 8.95
CA LEU A 168 7.25 -7.99 8.29
C LEU A 168 8.58 -8.42 8.92
N TYR A 169 8.67 -8.37 10.25
CA TYR A 169 9.87 -8.78 10.99
C TYR A 169 10.16 -10.28 10.80
N ALA A 170 9.12 -11.12 10.84
CA ALA A 170 9.27 -12.55 10.59
C ALA A 170 9.78 -12.84 9.16
N ARG A 171 9.33 -12.10 8.14
CA ARG A 171 9.79 -12.24 6.75
C ARG A 171 11.29 -11.92 6.58
N VAL A 172 11.82 -11.00 7.38
CA VAL A 172 13.26 -10.66 7.38
C VAL A 172 14.08 -11.49 8.38
N GLY A 173 13.46 -12.41 9.11
CA GLY A 173 14.14 -13.32 10.04
C GLY A 173 14.42 -12.74 11.43
N TYR A 174 13.72 -11.68 11.83
CA TYR A 174 13.90 -11.03 13.13
C TYR A 174 12.64 -11.17 14.01
N PRO A 175 12.80 -11.17 15.34
CA PRO A 175 11.66 -11.08 16.24
C PRO A 175 10.99 -9.72 16.09
N ALA A 176 9.66 -9.70 16.17
CA ALA A 176 8.90 -8.45 16.18
C ALA A 176 9.36 -7.55 17.35
N PRO A 177 9.28 -6.22 17.22
CA PRO A 177 9.57 -5.31 18.32
C PRO A 177 8.70 -5.66 19.53
N GLY A 178 9.34 -5.81 20.69
CA GLY A 178 8.65 -5.98 21.96
C GLY A 178 7.87 -4.72 22.35
N THR A 179 6.83 -4.90 23.16
CA THR A 179 6.26 -3.80 23.95
C THR A 179 7.28 -3.35 24.99
N ASP A 180 7.32 -2.05 25.26
CA ASP A 180 8.08 -1.51 26.38
C ASP A 180 7.51 -1.97 27.73
N ASP A 181 8.39 -2.09 28.73
CA ASP A 181 8.05 -2.52 30.09
C ASP A 181 6.88 -1.72 30.68
N GLU A 182 6.79 -0.42 30.35
CA GLU A 182 5.71 0.46 30.78
C GLU A 182 4.35 0.03 30.20
N THR A 183 4.30 -0.32 28.91
CA THR A 183 3.08 -0.81 28.26
C THR A 183 2.67 -2.17 28.81
N GLU A 184 3.63 -3.06 29.10
CA GLU A 184 3.35 -4.38 29.70
C GLU A 184 2.81 -4.25 31.13
N ALA A 185 3.38 -3.34 31.92
CA ALA A 185 2.89 -3.01 33.26
C ALA A 185 1.48 -2.38 33.20
N ALA A 186 1.25 -1.45 32.28
CA ALA A 186 -0.06 -0.84 32.07
C ALA A 186 -1.12 -1.86 31.65
N LEU A 187 -0.79 -2.80 30.77
CA LEU A 187 -1.68 -3.89 30.36
C LEU A 187 -2.01 -4.81 31.54
N SER A 188 -1.02 -5.15 32.36
CA SER A 188 -1.21 -5.99 33.54
C SER A 188 -2.15 -5.31 34.55
N ALA A 189 -1.92 -4.03 34.85
CA ALA A 189 -2.77 -3.23 35.72
C ALA A 189 -4.21 -3.08 35.18
N ALA A 190 -4.37 -2.85 33.87
CA ALA A 190 -5.67 -2.78 33.23
C ALA A 190 -6.43 -4.12 33.34
N THR A 191 -5.73 -5.25 33.14
CA THR A 191 -6.31 -6.59 33.25
C THR A 191 -6.77 -6.89 34.68
N GLU A 192 -5.99 -6.50 35.68
CA GLU A 192 -6.37 -6.59 37.08
C GLU A 192 -7.56 -5.70 37.43
N GLY A 193 -7.61 -4.49 36.89
CA GLY A 193 -8.73 -3.57 37.03
C GLY A 193 -10.04 -4.12 36.47
N VAL A 194 -10.01 -4.71 35.28
CA VAL A 194 -11.18 -5.37 34.66
C VAL A 194 -11.65 -6.52 35.54
N ARG A 195 -10.74 -7.41 35.97
CA ARG A 195 -11.08 -8.54 36.85
C ARG A 195 -11.73 -8.08 38.15
N GLY A 196 -11.17 -7.05 38.79
CA GLY A 196 -11.73 -6.47 40.00
C GLY A 196 -13.13 -5.87 39.78
N ALA A 197 -13.35 -5.19 38.65
CA ALA A 197 -14.66 -4.66 38.29
C ALA A 197 -15.70 -5.76 38.03
N GLU A 198 -15.30 -6.85 37.38
CA GLU A 198 -16.15 -8.02 37.15
C GLU A 198 -16.55 -8.71 38.47
N GLU A 199 -15.61 -8.84 39.42
CA GLU A 199 -15.88 -9.38 40.75
C GLU A 199 -16.84 -8.50 41.56
N GLN A 200 -16.65 -7.17 41.52
CA GLN A 200 -17.56 -6.21 42.15
C GLN A 200 -18.96 -6.27 41.54
N LEU A 201 -19.06 -6.37 40.21
CA LEU A 201 -20.32 -6.52 39.51
C LEU A 201 -21.03 -7.83 39.90
N ALA A 202 -20.27 -8.93 40.03
CA ALA A 202 -20.82 -10.22 40.47
C ALA A 202 -21.29 -10.17 41.94
N ALA A 203 -20.58 -9.46 42.82
CA ALA A 203 -21.01 -9.22 44.20
C ALA A 203 -22.29 -8.39 44.25
N ALA A 204 -22.31 -7.23 43.58
CA ALA A 204 -23.48 -6.34 43.54
C ALA A 204 -24.73 -7.04 42.98
N ARG A 205 -24.57 -7.92 41.97
CA ARG A 205 -25.68 -8.74 41.44
C ARG A 205 -26.21 -9.75 42.46
N ARG A 206 -25.34 -10.37 43.27
CA ARG A 206 -25.76 -11.28 44.35
C ARG A 206 -26.51 -10.53 45.45
N ASP A 207 -26.02 -9.36 45.85
CA ASP A 207 -26.65 -8.53 46.87
C ASP A 207 -28.03 -8.04 46.41
N LEU A 208 -28.14 -7.62 45.14
CA LEU A 208 -29.42 -7.25 44.53
C LEU A 208 -30.40 -8.44 44.48
N ALA A 209 -29.91 -9.65 44.16
CA ALA A 209 -30.74 -10.86 44.16
C ALA A 209 -31.24 -11.22 45.55
N GLN A 210 -30.40 -11.10 46.59
CA GLN A 210 -30.83 -11.31 47.97
C GLN A 210 -31.83 -10.26 48.44
N ALA A 211 -31.60 -8.98 48.11
CA ALA A 211 -32.51 -7.89 48.48
C ALA A 211 -33.88 -8.03 47.78
N SER A 212 -33.90 -8.48 46.53
CA SER A 212 -35.14 -8.70 45.76
C SER A 212 -35.91 -9.96 46.15
N ALA A 213 -35.23 -11.00 46.68
CA ALA A 213 -35.88 -12.21 47.16
C ALA A 213 -36.71 -12.01 48.44
N GLY A 214 -36.50 -10.89 49.15
CA GLY A 214 -37.15 -10.59 50.42
C GLY A 214 -36.75 -11.55 51.54
N ALA A 215 -37.44 -11.49 52.68
CA ALA A 215 -37.15 -12.39 53.80
C ALA A 215 -37.33 -13.87 53.38
N PRO A 216 -36.44 -14.78 53.81
CA PRO A 216 -36.54 -16.19 53.48
C PRO A 216 -37.89 -16.77 53.92
N SER A 217 -38.40 -17.78 53.21
CA SER A 217 -39.72 -18.37 53.46
C SER A 217 -39.85 -18.92 54.89
N SER A 218 -38.76 -19.43 55.45
CA SER A 218 -38.69 -19.87 56.85
C SER A 218 -38.93 -18.72 57.82
N GLU A 219 -38.27 -17.57 57.63
CA GLU A 219 -38.44 -16.40 58.48
C GLU A 219 -39.83 -15.79 58.32
N ARG A 220 -40.36 -15.74 57.09
CA ARG A 220 -41.77 -15.34 56.86
C ARG A 220 -42.76 -16.29 57.55
N ALA A 221 -42.53 -17.60 57.49
CA ALA A 221 -43.37 -18.59 58.15
C ALA A 221 -43.27 -18.49 59.68
N GLN A 222 -42.09 -18.20 60.22
CA GLN A 222 -41.87 -18.03 61.66
C GLN A 222 -42.60 -16.79 62.18
N ARG A 223 -42.42 -15.63 61.52
CA ARG A 223 -43.14 -14.40 61.88
C ARG A 223 -44.66 -14.58 61.76
N GLN A 224 -45.12 -15.36 60.79
CA GLN A 224 -46.55 -15.68 60.65
C GLN A 224 -47.04 -16.54 61.81
N ALA A 225 -46.27 -17.56 62.22
CA ALA A 225 -46.60 -18.39 63.37
C ALA A 225 -46.61 -17.58 64.69
N ASP A 226 -45.66 -16.64 64.84
CA ASP A 226 -45.61 -15.74 66.01
C ASP A 226 -46.85 -14.83 66.06
N LEU A 227 -47.27 -14.27 64.91
CA LEU A 227 -48.50 -13.50 64.79
C LEU A 227 -49.75 -14.32 65.12
N ASP A 228 -49.81 -15.57 64.63
CA ASP A 228 -50.96 -16.45 64.88
C ASP A 228 -51.02 -16.88 66.36
N SER A 229 -49.88 -17.10 67.01
CA SER A 229 -49.79 -17.32 68.47
C SER A 229 -50.26 -16.10 69.26
N ALA A 230 -49.77 -14.91 68.91
CA ALA A 230 -50.15 -13.66 69.59
C ALA A 230 -51.65 -13.35 69.44
N ARG A 231 -52.24 -13.65 68.28
CA ARG A 231 -53.70 -13.54 68.06
C ARG A 231 -54.50 -14.51 68.92
N PHE A 232 -54.03 -15.75 69.05
CA PHE A 232 -54.68 -16.75 69.89
C PHE A 232 -54.66 -16.34 71.37
N GLU A 233 -53.53 -15.81 71.84
CA GLU A 233 -53.41 -15.26 73.20
C GLU A 233 -54.36 -14.07 73.42
N LEU A 234 -54.45 -13.14 72.46
CA LEU A 234 -55.39 -12.03 72.53
C LEU A 234 -56.84 -12.52 72.58
N GLN A 235 -57.22 -13.48 71.73
CA GLN A 235 -58.58 -14.04 71.72
C GLN A 235 -58.93 -14.73 73.04
N GLN A 236 -57.99 -15.45 73.64
CA GLN A 236 -58.18 -16.04 74.97
C GLN A 236 -58.33 -14.98 76.06
N ALA A 237 -57.53 -13.91 76.02
CA ALA A 237 -57.64 -12.80 76.95
C ALA A 237 -58.98 -12.05 76.81
N GLU A 238 -59.47 -11.85 75.58
CA GLU A 238 -60.75 -11.18 75.29
C GLU A 238 -61.98 -12.04 75.62
N SER A 239 -61.87 -13.38 75.58
CA SER A 239 -62.96 -14.31 75.92
C SER A 239 -63.04 -14.66 77.41
N CYS A 240 -62.17 -14.09 78.24
CA CYS A 240 -62.16 -14.28 79.69
C CYS A 240 -63.37 -13.55 80.32
N VAL A 241 -64.34 -14.32 80.83
CA VAL A 241 -65.55 -13.78 81.51
C VAL A 241 -65.28 -13.68 83.02
N PRO A 242 -65.53 -12.52 83.68
CA PRO A 242 -65.28 -12.38 85.12
C PRO A 242 -66.22 -13.29 85.93
N GLY A 243 -65.67 -14.31 86.61
CA GLY A 243 -66.42 -15.15 87.55
C GLY A 243 -66.09 -16.65 87.57
N GLU A 244 -65.33 -17.18 86.62
CA GLU A 244 -64.87 -18.59 86.65
C GLU A 244 -63.34 -18.68 86.82
N ALA A 245 -62.89 -19.30 87.93
CA ALA A 245 -61.58 -19.90 88.27
C ALA A 245 -60.23 -19.25 87.85
N ARG A 246 -60.19 -18.22 87.01
CA ARG A 246 -59.03 -17.43 86.63
C ARG A 246 -59.39 -15.95 86.75
N GLU A 247 -58.57 -15.21 87.49
CA GLU A 247 -58.70 -13.78 87.68
C GLU A 247 -58.31 -13.08 86.37
N CYS A 248 -59.29 -12.58 85.61
CA CYS A 248 -59.04 -11.88 84.34
C CYS A 248 -58.52 -10.46 84.64
N ASP A 249 -57.22 -10.21 84.47
CA ASP A 249 -56.63 -8.88 84.63
C ASP A 249 -56.78 -8.08 83.32
N PRO A 250 -57.42 -6.89 83.33
CA PRO A 250 -57.48 -5.99 82.18
C PRO A 250 -56.11 -5.63 81.60
N ALA A 251 -55.04 -5.68 82.41
CA ALA A 251 -53.67 -5.45 81.96
C ALA A 251 -53.16 -6.53 80.99
N ASP A 252 -53.68 -7.75 81.06
CA ASP A 252 -53.28 -8.85 80.18
C ASP A 252 -53.82 -8.68 78.75
N VAL A 253 -55.03 -8.12 78.61
CA VAL A 253 -55.62 -7.77 77.31
C VAL A 253 -54.83 -6.65 76.63
N VAL A 254 -54.40 -5.64 77.40
CA VAL A 254 -53.57 -4.54 76.89
C VAL A 254 -52.19 -5.04 76.44
N ARG A 255 -51.58 -5.97 77.20
CA ARG A 255 -50.28 -6.58 76.87
C ARG A 255 -50.38 -7.46 75.63
N ALA A 256 -51.41 -8.30 75.52
CA ALA A 256 -51.65 -9.15 74.35
C ALA A 256 -51.98 -8.33 73.10
N ARG A 257 -52.73 -7.23 73.23
CA ARG A 257 -53.04 -6.34 72.10
C ARG A 257 -51.79 -5.63 71.57
N GLY A 258 -50.84 -5.28 72.45
CA GLY A 258 -49.54 -4.73 72.07
C GLY A 258 -48.60 -5.74 71.41
N ALA A 259 -48.85 -7.05 71.53
CA ALA A 259 -48.05 -8.10 70.90
C ALA A 259 -48.49 -8.44 69.45
N VAL A 260 -49.65 -7.96 69.02
CA VAL A 260 -50.23 -8.23 67.69
C VAL A 260 -50.03 -7.05 66.71
N THR A 261 -49.68 -5.86 67.23
CA THR A 261 -49.39 -4.63 66.46
C THR A 261 -47.92 -4.51 66.12
#